data_AF-A0A950TMH1-F1
#
_entry.id   AF-A0A950TMH1-F1
#
_cell.length_a   1.000
_cell.length_b   1.000
_cell.length_c   1.000
_cell.angle_alpha   90.00
_cell.angle_beta   90.00
_cell.angle_gamma   90.00
#
_symmetry.space_group_name_H-M   'P 1'
#
loop_
_entity.id
_entity.type
_entity.pdbx_description
1 polymer ?
#
loop_
_entity_poly.entity_id
_entity_poly.type
_entity_poly.pdbx_seq_one_letter_code
_entity_poly.pdbx_strand_id
1 'polypeptide(L)'
;MDLLYQVFVDPFVQMGTAPDLLVQTLWEGLVSGVLYALIALGFVLIFKASGVFNFAQGIMVVFAALTLVGLYEKGAPAFLALALTVVVMLGLAVLVERLMLRPLVNQPDIVLFMATFGLTYVLIGLGEIIFGGDPKVMIADQLYLPRGAIDVQMLG
;
A
#
# COMPACT_ATOMS: atom_id res chain seq x y z
N MET A 1 -27.96 -7.07 -28.30
CA MET A 1 -26.87 -6.60 -29.17
C MET A 1 -26.15 -5.40 -28.55
N ASP A 2 -26.86 -4.45 -27.93
CA ASP A 2 -26.27 -3.24 -27.33
C ASP A 2 -25.28 -3.50 -26.20
N LEU A 3 -25.53 -4.51 -25.34
CA LEU A 3 -24.64 -4.84 -24.22
C LEU A 3 -23.27 -5.38 -24.70
N LEU A 4 -23.25 -6.14 -25.80
CA LEU A 4 -22.01 -6.60 -26.44
C LEU A 4 -21.24 -5.44 -27.07
N TYR A 5 -21.96 -4.49 -27.67
CA TYR A 5 -21.35 -3.30 -28.26
C TYR A 5 -20.74 -2.37 -27.19
N GLN A 6 -21.47 -2.13 -26.10
CA GLN A 6 -21.01 -1.30 -24.98
C GLN A 6 -19.77 -1.85 -24.27
N VAL A 7 -19.63 -3.18 -24.20
CA VAL A 7 -18.48 -3.81 -23.54
C VAL A 7 -17.27 -3.88 -24.47
N PHE A 8 -17.46 -4.20 -25.75
CA PHE A 8 -16.35 -4.56 -26.64
C PHE A 8 -15.99 -3.51 -27.70
N VAL A 9 -16.90 -2.61 -28.06
CA VAL A 9 -16.69 -1.67 -29.18
C VAL A 9 -16.67 -0.23 -28.71
N ASP A 10 -17.61 0.16 -27.86
CA ASP A 10 -17.71 1.52 -27.33
C ASP A 10 -16.42 2.06 -26.70
N PRO A 11 -15.65 1.30 -25.90
CA PRO A 11 -14.40 1.81 -25.33
C PRO A 11 -13.39 2.22 -26.40
N PHE A 12 -13.30 1.47 -27.50
CA PHE A 12 -12.35 1.76 -28.59
C PHE A 12 -12.83 2.91 -29.48
N VAL A 13 -14.15 3.06 -29.66
CA VAL A 13 -14.73 4.22 -30.33
C VAL A 13 -14.45 5.48 -29.50
N GLN A 14 -14.65 5.40 -28.18
CA GLN A 14 -14.38 6.49 -27.24
C GLN A 14 -12.90 6.88 -27.22
N MET A 15 -11.95 5.95 -27.34
CA MET A 15 -10.53 6.29 -27.47
C MET A 15 -10.21 7.17 -28.70
N GLY A 16 -10.97 7.02 -29.78
CA GLY A 16 -10.81 7.83 -31.00
C GLY A 16 -11.57 9.15 -30.96
N THR A 17 -12.73 9.19 -30.30
CA THR A 17 -13.60 10.38 -30.26
C THR A 17 -13.34 11.28 -29.05
N ALA A 18 -12.78 10.74 -27.97
CA ALA A 18 -12.51 11.42 -26.69
C ALA A 18 -11.02 11.26 -26.33
N PRO A 19 -10.13 12.13 -26.85
CA PRO A 19 -8.68 12.04 -26.62
C PRO A 19 -8.27 12.30 -25.16
N ASP A 20 -9.07 13.03 -24.41
CA ASP A 20 -9.00 13.23 -22.97
C ASP A 20 -9.09 11.89 -22.21
N LEU A 21 -10.08 11.05 -22.54
CA LEU A 21 -10.27 9.73 -21.90
C LEU A 21 -9.07 8.80 -22.16
N LEU A 22 -8.52 8.83 -23.38
CA LEU A 22 -7.33 8.05 -23.73
C LEU A 22 -6.14 8.45 -22.85
N VAL A 23 -5.84 9.75 -22.77
CA VAL A 23 -4.71 10.27 -21.97
C VAL A 23 -4.91 9.95 -20.48
N GLN A 24 -6.13 10.13 -19.95
CA GLN A 24 -6.45 9.76 -18.58
C GLN A 24 -6.22 8.28 -18.31
N THR A 25 -6.73 7.39 -19.18
CA THR A 25 -6.59 5.94 -19.01
C THR A 25 -5.13 5.50 -19.04
N LEU A 26 -4.32 6.06 -19.95
CA LEU A 26 -2.88 5.79 -19.99
C LEU A 26 -2.16 6.29 -18.74
N TRP A 27 -2.53 7.48 -18.24
CA TRP A 27 -1.94 8.06 -17.04
C TRP A 27 -2.29 7.25 -15.79
N GLU A 28 -3.56 6.90 -15.60
CA GLU A 28 -4.01 6.06 -14.48
C GLU A 28 -3.38 4.66 -14.53
N GLY A 29 -3.28 4.08 -15.73
CA GLY A 29 -2.59 2.81 -15.95
C GLY A 29 -1.11 2.88 -15.60
N LEU A 30 -0.42 3.97 -16.00
CA LEU A 30 0.98 4.20 -15.67
C LEU A 30 1.19 4.35 -14.16
N VAL A 31 0.42 5.21 -13.50
CA VAL A 31 0.52 5.47 -12.05
C VAL A 31 0.25 4.18 -11.27
N SER A 32 -0.79 3.44 -11.63
CA SER A 32 -1.12 2.16 -10.98
C SER A 32 -0.03 1.11 -11.21
N GLY A 33 0.50 1.03 -12.44
CA GLY A 33 1.60 0.12 -12.78
C GLY A 33 2.87 0.41 -11.99
N VAL A 34 3.25 1.69 -11.84
CA VAL A 34 4.38 2.11 -11.02
C VAL A 34 4.15 1.73 -9.55
N LEU A 35 2.95 1.95 -9.03
CA LEU A 35 2.63 1.60 -7.64
C LEU A 35 2.77 0.09 -7.39
N TYR A 36 2.23 -0.75 -8.27
CA TYR A 36 2.38 -2.20 -8.15
C TYR A 36 3.83 -2.67 -8.35
N ALA A 37 4.59 -2.02 -9.25
CA ALA A 37 6.00 -2.32 -9.44
C ALA A 37 6.84 -2.00 -8.19
N LEU A 38 6.56 -0.89 -7.50
CA LEU A 38 7.22 -0.52 -6.25
C LEU A 38 6.89 -1.50 -5.12
N ILE A 39 5.64 -1.94 -5.02
CA ILE A 39 5.24 -2.97 -4.06
C ILE A 39 5.99 -4.28 -4.33
N ALA A 40 6.01 -4.73 -5.58
CA ALA A 40 6.73 -5.94 -5.99
C ALA A 40 8.24 -5.82 -5.70
N LEU A 41 8.85 -4.66 -5.98
CA LEU A 41 10.25 -4.39 -5.67
C LEU A 41 10.52 -4.52 -4.17
N GLY A 42 9.65 -3.99 -3.31
CA GLY A 42 9.77 -4.13 -1.86
C GLY A 42 9.80 -5.59 -1.40
N PHE A 43 8.86 -6.42 -1.92
CA PHE A 43 8.83 -7.85 -1.63
C PHE A 43 10.10 -8.58 -2.12
N VAL A 44 10.56 -8.28 -3.33
CA VAL A 44 11.77 -8.91 -3.92
C VAL A 44 13.03 -8.52 -3.15
N LEU A 45 13.16 -7.26 -2.74
CA LEU A 45 14.32 -6.79 -1.97
C LEU A 45 14.41 -7.48 -0.62
N ILE A 46 13.27 -7.65 0.07
CA ILE A 46 13.22 -8.39 1.33
C ILE A 46 13.67 -9.83 1.09
N PHE A 47 13.06 -10.52 0.13
CA PHE A 47 13.40 -11.92 -0.17
C PHE A 47 14.87 -12.09 -0.55
N LYS A 48 15.42 -11.19 -1.38
CA LYS A 48 16.82 -11.26 -1.82
C LYS A 48 17.80 -10.98 -0.67
N ALA A 49 17.46 -10.10 0.25
CA ALA A 49 18.31 -9.73 1.38
C ALA A 49 18.26 -10.77 2.52
N SER A 50 17.08 -11.32 2.81
CA SER A 50 16.88 -12.28 3.90
C SER A 50 17.07 -13.73 3.47
N GLY A 51 16.91 -14.02 2.17
CA GLY A 51 16.83 -15.37 1.62
C GLY A 51 15.48 -16.05 1.83
N VAL A 52 14.48 -15.35 2.36
CA VAL A 52 13.26 -15.95 2.91
C VAL A 52 12.04 -15.02 2.79
N PHE A 53 10.84 -15.60 2.54
CA PHE A 53 9.62 -14.83 2.25
C PHE A 53 8.90 -14.38 3.52
N ASN A 54 8.64 -13.07 3.66
CA ASN A 54 7.90 -12.51 4.80
C ASN A 54 6.41 -12.32 4.48
N PHE A 55 5.54 -13.14 5.06
CA PHE A 55 4.09 -13.04 4.87
C PHE A 55 3.43 -11.91 5.69
N ALA A 56 4.11 -11.40 6.72
CA ALA A 56 3.61 -10.28 7.52
C ALA A 56 3.70 -8.93 6.78
N GLN A 57 4.30 -8.89 5.59
CA GLN A 57 4.49 -7.66 4.83
C GLN A 57 3.17 -6.91 4.57
N GLY A 58 2.07 -7.63 4.29
CA GLY A 58 0.77 -7.02 4.07
C GLY A 58 0.25 -6.28 5.31
N ILE A 59 0.25 -6.92 6.47
CA ILE A 59 -0.25 -6.30 7.70
C ILE A 59 0.67 -5.17 8.18
N MET A 60 1.97 -5.24 7.94
CA MET A 60 2.89 -4.15 8.28
C MET A 60 2.55 -2.85 7.52
N VAL A 61 2.06 -2.95 6.26
CA VAL A 61 1.56 -1.79 5.52
C VAL A 61 0.29 -1.22 6.14
N VAL A 62 -0.65 -2.08 6.56
CA VAL A 62 -1.86 -1.65 7.26
C VAL A 62 -1.50 -0.97 8.59
N PHE A 63 -0.58 -1.55 9.34
CA PHE A 63 -0.09 -0.99 10.60
C PHE A 63 0.56 0.39 10.40
N ALA A 64 1.30 0.58 9.30
CA ALA A 64 1.83 1.89 8.93
C ALA A 64 0.72 2.91 8.66
N ALA A 65 -0.31 2.53 7.90
CA ALA A 65 -1.45 3.41 7.62
C ALA A 65 -2.23 3.77 8.89
N LEU A 66 -2.48 2.80 9.77
CA LEU A 66 -3.13 3.03 11.07
C LEU A 66 -2.28 3.92 11.99
N THR A 67 -0.96 3.76 11.98
CA THR A 67 -0.03 4.61 12.72
C THR A 67 -0.11 6.05 12.22
N LEU A 68 -0.13 6.26 10.91
CA LEU A 68 -0.25 7.59 10.30
C LEU A 68 -1.53 8.29 10.71
N VAL A 69 -2.68 7.62 10.51
CA VAL A 69 -3.98 8.20 10.85
C VAL A 69 -4.12 8.38 12.35
N GLY A 70 -3.67 7.42 13.16
CA GLY A 70 -3.70 7.51 14.61
C GLY A 70 -2.83 8.63 15.19
N LEU A 71 -1.69 8.95 14.57
CA LEU A 71 -0.87 10.11 14.96
C LEU A 71 -1.55 11.43 14.59
N TYR A 72 -2.19 11.48 13.43
CA TYR A 72 -2.95 12.65 13.01
C TYR A 72 -4.17 12.91 13.89
N GLU A 73 -4.93 11.88 14.25
CA GLU A 73 -6.06 11.97 15.19
C GLU A 73 -5.63 12.46 16.58
N LYS A 74 -4.38 12.19 16.98
CA LYS A 74 -3.78 12.72 18.22
C LYS A 74 -3.33 14.18 18.12
N GLY A 75 -3.53 14.84 16.97
CA GLY A 75 -3.26 16.26 16.76
C GLY A 75 -1.93 16.58 16.07
N ALA A 76 -1.18 15.58 15.60
CA ALA A 76 0.04 15.85 14.84
C ALA A 76 -0.28 16.39 13.42
N PRO A 77 0.41 17.42 12.93
CA PRO A 77 0.28 17.87 11.54
C PRO A 77 0.60 16.73 10.56
N ALA A 78 -0.10 16.66 9.42
CA ALA A 78 -0.02 15.52 8.50
C ALA A 78 1.41 15.14 8.07
N PHE A 79 2.25 16.12 7.71
CA PHE A 79 3.65 15.86 7.36
C PHE A 79 4.50 15.37 8.53
N LEU A 80 4.24 15.88 9.74
CA LEU A 80 4.92 15.42 10.95
C LEU A 80 4.47 14.00 11.31
N ALA A 81 3.18 13.70 11.19
CA ALA A 81 2.63 12.36 11.36
C ALA A 81 3.24 11.36 10.37
N LEU A 82 3.46 11.77 9.11
CA LEU A 82 4.16 10.96 8.11
C LEU A 82 5.60 10.65 8.52
N ALA A 83 6.38 11.68 8.87
CA ALA A 83 7.76 11.50 9.32
C ALA A 83 7.85 10.58 10.55
N LEU A 84 6.96 10.79 11.54
CA LEU A 84 6.89 9.95 12.73
C LEU A 84 6.48 8.51 12.40
N THR A 85 5.56 8.32 11.45
CA THR A 85 5.17 6.97 10.98
C THR A 85 6.35 6.23 10.38
N VAL A 86 7.17 6.90 9.56
CA VAL A 86 8.40 6.29 9.00
C VAL A 86 9.34 5.88 10.13
N VAL A 87 9.53 6.72 11.14
CA VAL A 87 10.39 6.39 12.30
C VAL A 87 9.83 5.19 13.07
N VAL A 88 8.52 5.15 13.33
CA VAL A 88 7.87 4.02 14.01
C VAL A 88 8.03 2.74 13.20
N MET A 89 7.83 2.79 11.89
CA MET A 89 7.96 1.63 11.00
C MET A 89 9.40 1.16 10.85
N LEU A 90 10.39 2.07 10.87
CA LEU A 90 11.80 1.69 10.94
C LEU A 90 12.11 0.97 12.26
N GLY A 91 11.58 1.47 13.38
CA GLY A 91 11.69 0.80 14.68
C GLY A 91 11.08 -0.61 14.65
N LEU A 92 9.87 -0.74 14.09
CA LEU A 92 9.20 -2.02 13.92
C LEU A 92 10.00 -2.97 13.01
N ALA A 93 10.52 -2.47 11.89
CA ALA A 93 11.31 -3.25 10.95
C ALA A 93 12.58 -3.80 11.62
N VAL A 94 13.33 -2.97 12.35
CA VAL A 94 14.52 -3.40 13.09
C VAL A 94 14.16 -4.41 14.18
N LEU A 95 13.03 -4.22 14.86
CA LEU A 95 12.55 -5.15 15.89
C LEU A 95 12.21 -6.52 15.30
N VAL A 96 11.44 -6.55 14.20
CA VAL A 96 11.07 -7.78 13.49
C VAL A 96 12.30 -8.46 12.90
N GLU A 97 13.20 -7.70 12.30
CA GLU A 97 14.46 -8.22 11.78
C GLU A 97 15.27 -8.91 12.88
N ARG A 98 15.48 -8.22 14.01
CA ARG A 98 16.36 -8.71 15.08
C ARG A 98 15.75 -9.84 15.89
N LEU A 99 14.45 -9.82 16.15
CA LEU A 99 13.77 -10.81 16.99
C LEU A 99 13.24 -12.01 16.21
N MET A 100 12.82 -11.81 14.95
CA MET A 100 12.17 -12.87 14.16
C MET A 100 13.01 -13.31 12.98
N LEU A 101 13.45 -12.39 12.11
CA LEU A 101 14.10 -12.79 10.86
C LEU A 101 15.52 -13.32 11.10
N ARG A 102 16.34 -12.61 11.89
CA ARG A 102 17.75 -12.93 12.10
C ARG A 102 17.98 -14.31 12.75
N PRO A 103 17.20 -14.75 13.76
CA PRO A 103 17.33 -16.10 14.33
C PRO A 103 16.88 -17.22 13.37
N LEU A 104 16.04 -16.89 12.39
CA LEU A 104 15.49 -17.84 11.44
C LEU A 104 16.33 -17.95 10.15
N VAL A 105 17.44 -17.21 10.06
CA VAL A 105 18.38 -17.35 8.95
C VAL A 105 18.97 -18.76 8.96
N ASN A 106 18.94 -19.43 7.80
CA ASN A 106 19.31 -20.84 7.59
C ASN A 106 18.34 -21.88 8.15
N GLN A 107 17.13 -21.49 8.59
CA GLN A 107 16.06 -22.44 8.88
C GLN A 107 15.27 -22.79 7.62
N PRO A 108 14.54 -23.93 7.59
CA PRO A 108 13.66 -24.24 6.48
C PRO A 108 12.61 -23.16 6.25
N ASP A 109 12.30 -22.85 4.98
CA ASP A 109 11.38 -21.75 4.59
C ASP A 109 10.02 -21.81 5.31
N ILE A 110 9.52 -23.02 5.59
CA ILE A 110 8.25 -23.23 6.28
C ILE A 110 8.26 -22.71 7.73
N VAL A 111 9.41 -22.69 8.39
CA VAL A 111 9.54 -22.17 9.76
C VAL A 111 9.35 -20.66 9.75
N LEU A 112 9.92 -19.94 8.76
CA LEU A 112 9.67 -18.52 8.62
C LEU A 112 8.23 -18.24 8.23
N PHE A 113 7.66 -19.02 7.31
CA PHE A 113 6.25 -18.91 6.97
C PHE A 113 5.40 -18.92 8.25
N MET A 114 5.55 -19.94 9.09
CA MET A 114 4.80 -20.04 10.35
C MET A 114 5.07 -18.87 11.30
N ALA A 115 6.33 -18.45 11.43
CA ALA A 115 6.70 -17.32 12.28
C ALA A 115 6.08 -16.00 11.82
N THR A 116 6.04 -15.75 10.50
CA THR A 116 5.48 -14.53 9.92
C THR A 116 3.95 -14.53 9.93
N PHE A 117 3.30 -15.70 9.88
CA PHE A 117 1.88 -15.84 10.23
C PHE A 117 1.63 -15.48 11.69
N GLY A 118 2.45 -15.98 12.61
CA GLY A 118 2.39 -15.61 14.03
C GLY A 118 2.53 -14.10 14.23
N LEU A 119 3.54 -13.50 13.60
CA LEU A 119 3.74 -12.05 13.60
C LEU A 119 2.53 -11.30 13.03
N THR A 120 1.91 -11.84 11.99
CA THR A 120 0.73 -11.23 11.37
C THR A 120 -0.40 -11.09 12.40
N TYR A 121 -0.73 -12.16 13.10
CA TYR A 121 -1.76 -12.13 14.14
C TYR A 121 -1.38 -11.25 15.33
N VAL A 122 -0.09 -11.22 15.71
CA VAL A 122 0.40 -10.30 16.75
C VAL A 122 0.19 -8.85 16.33
N LEU A 123 0.53 -8.49 15.09
CA LEU A 123 0.36 -7.12 14.58
C LEU A 123 -1.11 -6.74 14.41
N ILE A 124 -1.98 -7.67 14.00
CA ILE A 124 -3.43 -7.45 13.97
C ILE A 124 -3.93 -7.13 15.38
N GLY A 125 -3.62 -7.99 16.36
CA GLY A 125 -4.07 -7.80 17.73
C GLY A 125 -3.51 -6.54 18.38
N LEU A 126 -2.23 -6.22 18.17
CA LEU A 126 -1.63 -4.97 18.62
C LEU A 126 -2.29 -3.76 17.93
N GLY A 127 -2.58 -3.86 16.64
CA GLY A 127 -3.27 -2.82 15.89
C GLY A 127 -4.65 -2.53 16.47
N GLU A 128 -5.43 -3.57 16.77
CA GLU A 128 -6.76 -3.45 17.36
C GLU A 128 -6.72 -2.85 18.77
N ILE A 129 -5.74 -3.23 19.60
CA ILE A 129 -5.55 -2.66 20.95
C ILE A 129 -5.16 -1.19 20.90
N ILE A 130 -4.27 -0.80 19.97
CA ILE A 130 -3.71 0.56 19.91
C ILE A 130 -4.63 1.53 19.17
N PHE A 131 -5.23 1.09 18.07
CA PHE A 131 -5.97 1.94 17.13
C PHE A 131 -7.48 1.71 17.14
N GLY A 132 -7.96 0.62 17.74
CA GLY A 132 -9.35 0.19 17.69
C GLY A 132 -9.66 -0.72 16.49
N GLY A 133 -10.86 -1.30 16.49
CA GLY A 133 -11.35 -2.14 15.39
C GLY A 133 -12.12 -1.38 14.30
N ASP A 134 -12.30 -0.06 14.46
CA ASP A 134 -13.08 0.75 13.53
C ASP A 134 -12.28 1.10 12.27
N PRO A 135 -12.90 1.01 11.07
CA PRO A 135 -12.26 1.44 9.84
C PRO A 135 -11.91 2.93 9.87
N LYS A 136 -10.63 3.26 9.62
CA LYS A 136 -10.14 4.64 9.58
C LYS A 136 -9.99 5.15 8.16
N VAL A 137 -10.42 6.39 7.92
CA VAL A 137 -10.29 7.05 6.62
C VAL A 137 -8.89 7.63 6.47
N MET A 138 -8.29 7.43 5.29
CA MET A 138 -6.97 7.98 4.96
C MET A 138 -7.00 9.51 4.88
N ILE A 139 -5.98 10.14 5.48
CA ILE A 139 -5.78 11.61 5.53
C ILE A 139 -5.15 12.17 4.23
N ALA A 140 -5.67 11.77 3.08
CA ALA A 140 -5.08 12.10 1.79
C ALA A 140 -5.15 13.61 1.45
N ASP A 141 -6.19 14.35 1.88
CA ASP A 141 -6.33 15.79 1.60
C ASP A 141 -5.27 16.60 2.34
N GLN A 142 -5.02 16.25 3.60
CA GLN A 142 -4.06 16.95 4.45
C GLN A 142 -2.61 16.68 4.00
N LEU A 143 -2.41 15.58 3.28
CA LEU A 143 -1.11 15.20 2.71
C LEU A 143 -0.96 15.64 1.24
N TYR A 144 -1.92 16.41 0.72
CA TYR A 144 -1.96 16.86 -0.68
C TYR A 144 -1.85 15.70 -1.68
N LEU A 145 -2.32 14.51 -1.29
CA LEU A 145 -2.41 13.40 -2.22
C LEU A 145 -3.55 13.73 -3.20
N PRO A 146 -3.28 13.68 -4.52
CA PRO A 146 -4.31 13.97 -5.51
C PRO A 146 -5.47 12.98 -5.34
N ARG A 147 -6.67 13.52 -5.11
CA ARG A 147 -7.93 12.78 -5.10
C ARG A 147 -8.84 13.32 -6.19
N GLY A 148 -9.44 12.43 -6.96
CA GLY A 148 -10.36 12.78 -8.04
C GLY A 148 -9.67 13.03 -9.38
N ALA A 149 -10.49 13.24 -10.41
CA ALA A 149 -10.04 13.66 -11.72
C ALA A 149 -9.89 15.19 -11.74
N ILE A 150 -8.81 15.68 -12.33
CA ILE A 150 -8.72 17.09 -12.71
C ILE A 150 -9.23 17.13 -14.15
N ASP A 151 -10.39 17.76 -14.34
CA ASP A 151 -10.98 17.93 -15.67
C ASP A 151 -10.10 18.89 -16.49
N VAL A 152 -9.14 18.33 -17.20
CA VAL A 152 -8.34 19.05 -18.19
C VAL A 152 -9.03 18.85 -19.53
N GLN A 153 -9.81 19.85 -19.94
CA GLN A 153 -10.49 19.86 -21.24
C GLN A 153 -9.44 20.04 -22.35
N MET A 154 -8.90 18.91 -22.82
CA MET A 154 -7.79 18.89 -23.79
C MET A 154 -8.22 19.35 -25.19
N LEU A 155 -9.48 19.11 -25.55
CA LEU A 155 -10.15 19.64 -26.74
C LEU A 155 -11.63 19.85 -26.39
N GLY A 156 -12.07 21.12 -26.44
CA GLY A 156 -13.46 21.61 -26.45
C GLY A 156 -14.55 20.70 -25.91
#